data_AF-A0A4U2YAG5-F1
#
_entry.id   AF-A0A4U2YAG5-F1
#
_cell.length_a   1.000
_cell.length_b   1.000
_cell.length_c   1.000
_cell.angle_alpha   90.00
_cell.angle_beta   90.00
_cell.angle_gamma   90.00
#
_symmetry.space_group_name_H-M   'P 1'
#
loop_
_entity.id
_entity.type
_entity.pdbx_description
1 polymer ?
#
loop_
_entity_poly.entity_id
_entity_poly.type
_entity_poly.pdbx_seq_one_letter_code
_entity_poly.pdbx_strand_id
1 'polypeptide(L)'
;MFPEPAEEHGLPISRQLNSKLTSPDGDAQRGKRDGGGWNHRHSDNGNEGTGKPPKRYGKPPVEDQLKIDIAAAKKAELIRASGLDNIEVFAKNTGLSIKKAERLKSHLFLNEYELCHYDQQGLYYYYSRLTPDSEVVYAFAKAQEGELNGEGKKWFKQLARHELVEKRLMDSGKHSYRHPNSWDGTKFTGDPPGAHDLAPDQPAFGTFPGYEENVAKFYNLKRGELYD
;
A
#
# COMPACT_ATOMS: atom_id res chain seq x y z
N MET A 1 -51.14 -26.22 12.36
CA MET A 1 -50.44 -27.48 12.03
C MET A 1 -49.28 -27.07 11.15
N PHE A 2 -48.12 -26.85 11.77
CA PHE A 2 -46.86 -26.48 11.12
C PHE A 2 -45.97 -27.73 11.08
N PRO A 3 -45.22 -28.00 10.00
CA PRO A 3 -44.09 -28.90 10.09
C PRO A 3 -42.81 -28.12 10.41
N GLU A 4 -42.10 -28.60 11.43
CA GLU A 4 -40.72 -28.25 11.78
C GLU A 4 -39.69 -28.88 10.81
N PRO A 5 -38.44 -28.35 10.79
CA PRO A 5 -37.43 -28.64 9.78
C PRO A 5 -36.52 -29.81 10.14
N ALA A 6 -35.91 -30.42 9.12
CA ALA A 6 -34.86 -31.43 9.28
C ALA A 6 -33.47 -30.76 9.38
N GLU A 7 -32.76 -31.05 10.46
CA GLU A 7 -31.31 -30.93 10.60
C GLU A 7 -30.61 -32.12 9.94
N GLU A 8 -29.48 -31.91 9.25
CA GLU A 8 -28.32 -32.79 9.45
C GLU A 8 -27.00 -32.16 8.97
N HIS A 9 -25.92 -32.68 9.57
CA HIS A 9 -24.61 -32.13 9.80
C HIS A 9 -23.60 -32.28 8.65
N GLY A 10 -22.54 -31.45 8.65
CA GLY A 10 -21.29 -31.80 7.97
C GLY A 10 -20.31 -30.65 7.70
N LEU A 11 -19.40 -30.38 8.64
CA LEU A 11 -18.07 -29.78 8.42
C LEU A 11 -17.05 -30.66 9.16
N PRO A 12 -15.71 -30.53 8.97
CA PRO A 12 -14.92 -29.94 7.88
C PRO A 12 -13.83 -30.94 7.39
N ILE A 13 -12.87 -30.58 6.51
CA ILE A 13 -11.45 -31.04 6.56
C ILE A 13 -10.54 -30.39 5.46
N SER A 14 -9.45 -29.81 5.98
CA SER A 14 -8.03 -29.69 5.55
C SER A 14 -7.54 -29.13 4.19
N ARG A 15 -6.66 -28.12 4.35
CA ARG A 15 -5.29 -27.97 3.81
C ARG A 15 -4.71 -29.18 3.06
N GLN A 16 -4.07 -28.91 1.93
CA GLN A 16 -2.83 -29.60 1.54
C GLN A 16 -1.86 -28.68 0.78
N LEU A 17 -0.70 -28.48 1.40
CA LEU A 17 0.56 -28.07 0.79
C LEU A 17 1.10 -29.26 -0.01
N ASN A 18 1.68 -29.02 -1.18
CA ASN A 18 2.53 -30.00 -1.85
C ASN A 18 3.94 -29.43 -2.04
N SER A 19 4.86 -29.96 -1.25
CA SER A 19 6.29 -30.01 -1.52
C SER A 19 6.58 -31.21 -2.42
N LYS A 20 7.55 -31.09 -3.33
CA LYS A 20 8.38 -32.22 -3.78
C LYS A 20 9.67 -31.72 -4.45
N LEU A 21 10.75 -31.87 -3.70
CA LEU A 21 12.12 -32.06 -4.15
C LEU A 21 12.25 -33.40 -4.86
N THR A 22 13.07 -33.48 -5.91
CA THR A 22 14.03 -34.57 -6.16
C THR A 22 15.13 -34.10 -7.11
N SER A 23 16.37 -34.09 -6.63
CA SER A 23 17.60 -34.20 -7.43
C SER A 23 17.97 -35.68 -7.59
N PRO A 24 18.78 -36.04 -8.60
CA PRO A 24 19.58 -37.27 -8.56
C PRO A 24 21.09 -36.98 -8.60
N ASP A 25 21.83 -37.57 -7.66
CA ASP A 25 23.22 -38.03 -7.81
C ASP A 25 23.26 -39.15 -8.87
N GLY A 26 24.32 -39.50 -9.60
CA GLY A 26 25.75 -39.21 -9.65
C GLY A 26 26.39 -40.28 -10.57
N ASP A 27 27.57 -40.05 -11.16
CA ASP A 27 28.70 -41.00 -11.19
C ASP A 27 29.88 -40.55 -12.08
N ALA A 28 31.07 -41.03 -11.67
CA ALA A 28 32.41 -40.57 -12.03
C ALA A 28 32.98 -41.08 -13.37
N GLN A 29 34.01 -40.39 -13.91
CA GLN A 29 35.35 -40.97 -14.14
C GLN A 29 36.42 -39.99 -14.72
N ARG A 30 37.59 -40.01 -14.05
CA ARG A 30 39.01 -39.85 -14.46
C ARG A 30 39.42 -39.04 -15.71
N GLY A 31 40.38 -38.13 -15.49
CA GLY A 31 41.46 -37.79 -16.42
C GLY A 31 42.51 -36.86 -15.79
N LYS A 32 43.73 -37.36 -15.52
CA LYS A 32 44.92 -36.58 -15.11
C LYS A 32 45.68 -36.06 -16.36
N ARG A 33 46.26 -34.85 -16.28
CA ARG A 33 47.63 -34.50 -16.74
C ARG A 33 48.00 -33.03 -16.44
N ASP A 34 48.99 -32.87 -15.56
CA ASP A 34 50.23 -32.06 -15.58
C ASP A 34 50.33 -30.71 -16.32
N GLY A 35 50.96 -29.72 -15.67
CA GLY A 35 51.64 -28.59 -16.33
C GLY A 35 51.78 -27.33 -15.47
N GLY A 36 53.01 -26.95 -15.10
CA GLY A 36 53.32 -25.91 -14.11
C GLY A 36 53.28 -24.44 -14.57
N GLY A 37 53.19 -23.55 -13.57
CA GLY A 37 54.24 -22.55 -13.31
C GLY A 37 54.17 -21.13 -13.90
N TRP A 38 54.21 -20.16 -12.96
CA TRP A 38 54.80 -18.80 -13.02
C TRP A 38 53.94 -17.57 -13.39
N ASN A 39 53.72 -16.75 -12.35
CA ASN A 39 53.79 -15.28 -12.22
C ASN A 39 53.24 -14.35 -13.32
N HIS A 40 52.28 -13.48 -12.95
CA HIS A 40 52.58 -12.06 -12.67
C HIS A 40 51.38 -11.29 -12.09
N ARG A 41 51.68 -10.50 -11.05
CA ARG A 41 50.92 -9.34 -10.57
C ARG A 41 50.54 -8.44 -11.76
N HIS A 42 49.27 -8.12 -11.90
CA HIS A 42 48.85 -6.76 -12.25
C HIS A 42 47.70 -6.36 -11.34
N SER A 43 47.97 -5.31 -10.57
CA SER A 43 47.02 -4.55 -9.79
C SER A 43 46.03 -3.88 -10.72
N ASP A 44 44.76 -4.29 -10.67
CA ASP A 44 43.66 -3.45 -11.12
C ASP A 44 43.07 -2.73 -9.91
N ASN A 45 43.73 -1.63 -9.55
CA ASN A 45 43.10 -0.52 -8.85
C ASN A 45 42.47 0.38 -9.92
N GLY A 46 41.25 0.06 -10.31
CA GLY A 46 40.43 0.84 -11.23
C GLY A 46 39.08 1.15 -10.60
N ASN A 47 39.10 1.93 -9.52
CA ASN A 47 37.91 2.45 -8.85
C ASN A 47 37.30 3.57 -9.70
N GLU A 48 36.42 3.24 -10.63
CA GLU A 48 35.48 4.18 -11.25
C GLU A 48 34.09 3.98 -10.64
N GLY A 49 33.99 4.22 -9.34
CA GLY A 49 32.73 4.33 -8.65
C GLY A 49 32.04 5.65 -8.97
N THR A 50 31.24 5.71 -10.03
CA THR A 50 30.16 6.71 -10.16
C THR A 50 29.00 6.41 -9.19
N GLY A 51 29.28 5.67 -8.12
CA GLY A 51 28.29 5.13 -7.20
C GLY A 51 27.72 6.26 -6.36
N LYS A 52 26.49 6.67 -6.66
CA LYS A 52 25.67 7.38 -5.68
C LYS A 52 25.77 6.61 -4.36
N PRO A 53 25.95 7.29 -3.22
CA PRO A 53 25.99 6.61 -1.93
C PRO A 53 24.75 5.72 -1.78
N PRO A 54 24.88 4.52 -1.21
CA PRO A 54 23.76 3.61 -1.04
C PRO A 54 22.66 4.30 -0.22
N LYS A 55 21.39 4.01 -0.56
CA LYS A 55 20.26 4.51 0.21
C LYS A 55 20.35 3.99 1.64
N ARG A 56 20.16 4.88 2.62
CA ARG A 56 19.97 4.51 4.03
C ARG A 56 18.53 4.03 4.22
N TYR A 57 18.35 2.85 4.79
CA TYR A 57 17.03 2.33 5.14
C TYR A 57 16.83 2.34 6.66
N GLY A 58 15.59 2.55 7.07
CA GLY A 58 15.18 2.60 8.47
C GLY A 58 13.82 1.95 8.70
N LYS A 59 13.36 2.02 9.96
CA LYS A 59 11.97 1.69 10.31
C LYS A 59 11.05 2.85 9.89
N PRO A 60 9.75 2.60 9.67
CA PRO A 60 8.79 3.69 9.52
C PRO A 60 8.89 4.70 10.67
N PRO A 61 8.70 6.01 10.39
CA PRO A 61 8.74 7.02 11.44
C PRO A 61 7.63 6.75 12.47
N VAL A 62 7.94 7.07 13.73
CA VAL A 62 6.93 7.11 14.80
C VAL A 62 6.47 8.56 14.86
N GLU A 63 5.26 8.81 14.37
CA GLU A 63 4.63 10.13 14.39
C GLU A 63 3.54 10.15 15.47
N ASP A 64 3.31 11.31 16.08
CA ASP A 64 2.15 11.49 16.95
C ASP A 64 0.89 11.36 16.09
N GLN A 65 -0.01 10.46 16.49
CA GLN A 65 -1.24 10.18 15.76
C GLN A 65 -2.43 10.72 16.53
N LEU A 66 -3.33 11.39 15.81
CA LEU A 66 -4.61 11.78 16.37
C LEU A 66 -5.44 10.52 16.64
N LYS A 67 -6.39 10.58 17.59
CA LYS A 67 -7.29 9.44 17.85
C LYS A 67 -8.04 8.99 16.60
N ILE A 68 -8.41 9.90 15.71
CA ILE A 68 -9.04 9.56 14.42
C ILE A 68 -8.10 8.75 13.51
N ASP A 69 -6.80 9.06 13.48
CA ASP A 69 -5.83 8.35 12.65
C ASP A 69 -5.64 6.90 13.14
N ILE A 70 -5.57 6.74 14.47
CA ILE A 70 -5.50 5.42 15.10
C ILE A 70 -6.76 4.61 14.79
N ALA A 71 -7.94 5.23 14.85
CA ALA A 71 -9.21 4.57 14.55
C ALA A 71 -9.35 4.24 13.05
N ALA A 72 -8.91 5.13 12.17
CA ALA A 72 -8.86 4.93 10.72
C ALA A 72 -7.93 3.76 10.36
N ALA A 73 -6.74 3.68 10.95
CA ALA A 73 -5.82 2.57 10.77
C ALA A 73 -6.45 1.22 11.16
N LYS A 74 -7.11 1.15 12.33
CA LYS A 74 -7.82 -0.07 12.76
C LYS A 74 -8.91 -0.51 11.79
N LYS A 75 -9.68 0.43 11.23
CA LYS A 75 -10.71 0.10 10.24
C LYS A 75 -10.13 -0.23 8.87
N ALA A 76 -9.02 0.38 8.49
CA ALA A 76 -8.30 0.03 7.26
C ALA A 76 -7.82 -1.44 7.30
N GLU A 77 -7.45 -1.97 8.47
CA GLU A 77 -7.13 -3.40 8.61
C GLU A 77 -8.30 -4.32 8.25
N LEU A 78 -9.55 -3.92 8.55
CA LEU A 78 -10.73 -4.69 8.14
C LEU A 78 -10.90 -4.68 6.61
N ILE A 79 -10.62 -3.55 5.97
CA ILE A 79 -10.62 -3.43 4.49
C ILE A 79 -9.53 -4.33 3.90
N ARG A 80 -8.32 -4.31 4.49
CA ARG A 80 -7.18 -5.13 4.06
C ARG A 80 -7.44 -6.62 4.20
N ALA A 81 -8.07 -7.04 5.30
CA ALA A 81 -8.39 -8.45 5.57
C ALA A 81 -9.26 -9.08 4.47
N SER A 82 -10.10 -8.28 3.80
CA SER A 82 -10.93 -8.75 2.67
C SER A 82 -10.20 -8.84 1.32
N GLY A 83 -8.90 -8.51 1.25
CA GLY A 83 -8.12 -8.61 0.02
C GLY A 83 -8.80 -7.92 -1.17
N LEU A 84 -9.14 -8.69 -2.21
CA LEU A 84 -9.96 -8.24 -3.35
C LEU A 84 -11.32 -8.95 -3.41
N ASP A 85 -11.72 -9.67 -2.37
CA ASP A 85 -12.88 -10.58 -2.39
C ASP A 85 -14.20 -9.84 -2.65
N ASN A 86 -14.30 -8.58 -2.22
CA ASN A 86 -15.50 -7.75 -2.38
C ASN A 86 -15.37 -6.72 -3.53
N ILE A 87 -14.47 -6.94 -4.48
CA ILE A 87 -14.16 -5.92 -5.48
C ILE A 87 -15.28 -5.68 -6.50
N GLU A 88 -16.06 -6.71 -6.84
CA GLU A 88 -17.21 -6.56 -7.73
C GLU A 88 -18.32 -5.72 -7.10
N VAL A 89 -18.61 -5.95 -5.82
CA VAL A 89 -19.57 -5.15 -5.04
C VAL A 89 -19.09 -3.70 -4.97
N PHE A 90 -17.83 -3.48 -4.64
CA PHE A 90 -17.24 -2.15 -4.62
C PHE A 90 -17.32 -1.44 -5.98
N ALA A 91 -16.96 -2.13 -7.07
CA ALA A 91 -17.01 -1.61 -8.42
C ALA A 91 -18.43 -1.18 -8.81
N LYS A 92 -19.42 -2.04 -8.55
CA LYS A 92 -20.85 -1.74 -8.77
C LYS A 92 -21.28 -0.51 -7.98
N ASN A 93 -21.01 -0.48 -6.68
CA ASN A 93 -21.52 0.55 -5.77
C ASN A 93 -20.89 1.92 -6.00
N THR A 94 -19.63 1.96 -6.46
CA THR A 94 -18.92 3.20 -6.82
C THR A 94 -19.11 3.62 -8.29
N GLY A 95 -19.62 2.73 -9.14
CA GLY A 95 -19.70 2.96 -10.58
C GLY A 95 -18.32 2.99 -11.26
N LEU A 96 -17.30 2.39 -10.65
CA LEU A 96 -15.99 2.15 -11.26
C LEU A 96 -16.01 0.82 -12.04
N SER A 97 -15.22 0.71 -13.10
CA SER A 97 -14.94 -0.61 -13.70
C SER A 97 -14.17 -1.48 -12.70
N ILE A 98 -14.38 -2.80 -12.71
CA ILE A 98 -13.68 -3.76 -11.83
C ILE A 98 -12.16 -3.51 -11.80
N LYS A 99 -11.51 -3.40 -12.97
CA LYS A 99 -10.07 -3.13 -13.06
C LYS A 99 -9.63 -1.82 -12.39
N LYS A 100 -10.45 -0.76 -12.42
CA LYS A 100 -10.16 0.50 -11.73
C LYS A 100 -10.35 0.36 -10.22
N ALA A 101 -11.42 -0.34 -9.81
CA ALA A 101 -11.68 -0.67 -8.42
C ALA A 101 -10.53 -1.48 -7.80
N GLU A 102 -10.08 -2.55 -8.46
CA GLU A 102 -8.94 -3.37 -8.03
C GLU A 102 -7.68 -2.54 -7.83
N ARG A 103 -7.31 -1.73 -8.84
CA ARG A 103 -6.12 -0.88 -8.79
C ARG A 103 -6.21 0.17 -7.70
N LEU A 104 -7.38 0.77 -7.51
CA LEU A 104 -7.61 1.78 -6.47
C LEU A 104 -7.48 1.16 -5.07
N LYS A 105 -8.20 0.07 -4.80
CA LYS A 105 -8.12 -0.63 -3.50
C LYS A 105 -6.69 -1.09 -3.22
N SER A 106 -6.02 -1.63 -4.23
CA SER A 106 -4.63 -2.08 -4.10
C SER A 106 -3.69 -0.93 -3.77
N HIS A 107 -3.82 0.22 -4.46
CA HIS A 107 -2.96 1.37 -4.23
C HIS A 107 -3.14 1.96 -2.82
N LEU A 108 -4.39 2.16 -2.39
CA LEU A 108 -4.73 2.78 -1.11
C LEU A 108 -4.46 1.87 0.10
N PHE A 109 -4.74 0.56 -0.01
CA PHE A 109 -4.78 -0.30 1.17
C PHE A 109 -3.82 -1.48 1.15
N LEU A 110 -3.50 -2.07 -0.01
CA LEU A 110 -2.84 -3.38 -0.05
C LEU A 110 -1.34 -3.28 -0.33
N ASN A 111 -0.94 -2.40 -1.24
CA ASN A 111 0.44 -2.25 -1.68
C ASN A 111 1.31 -1.59 -0.63
N GLU A 112 2.56 -2.02 -0.57
CA GLU A 112 3.65 -1.35 0.15
C GLU A 112 4.54 -0.60 -0.84
N TYR A 113 5.11 0.51 -0.38
CA TYR A 113 5.95 1.40 -1.15
C TYR A 113 7.24 1.69 -0.41
N GLU A 114 8.30 1.95 -1.17
CA GLU A 114 9.47 2.64 -0.64
C GLU A 114 9.11 4.13 -0.46
N LEU A 115 9.07 4.57 0.79
CA LEU A 115 8.79 5.94 1.19
C LEU A 115 10.04 6.59 1.76
N CYS A 116 10.12 7.92 1.72
CA CYS A 116 11.23 8.68 2.28
C CYS A 116 10.81 9.46 3.53
N HIS A 117 11.73 9.60 4.47
CA HIS A 117 11.59 10.47 5.64
C HIS A 117 12.97 10.99 6.09
N TYR A 118 12.98 11.88 7.08
CA TYR A 118 14.19 12.51 7.60
C TYR A 118 14.28 12.27 9.12
N ASP A 119 15.48 11.98 9.61
CA ASP A 119 15.79 11.96 11.04
C ASP A 119 17.07 12.78 11.32
N GLN A 120 17.62 12.66 12.53
CA GLN A 120 18.86 13.36 12.94
C GLN A 120 20.10 13.02 12.08
N GLN A 121 20.08 11.91 11.34
CA GLN A 121 21.15 11.46 10.43
C GLN A 121 20.83 11.81 8.96
N GLY A 122 19.72 12.49 8.68
CA GLY A 122 19.32 12.96 7.35
C GLY A 122 18.28 12.06 6.66
N LEU A 123 18.27 12.07 5.32
CA LEU A 123 17.33 11.29 4.51
C LEU A 123 17.48 9.78 4.77
N TYR A 124 16.36 9.08 4.91
CA TYR A 124 16.29 7.62 4.85
C TYR A 124 15.02 7.17 4.14
N TYR A 125 14.99 5.88 3.81
CA TYR A 125 13.88 5.21 3.16
C TYR A 125 13.35 4.08 4.04
N TYR A 126 12.07 3.78 3.89
CA TYR A 126 11.41 2.68 4.60
C TYR A 126 10.32 2.08 3.72
N TYR A 127 9.99 0.81 3.95
CA TYR A 127 8.87 0.17 3.29
C TYR A 127 7.65 0.23 4.19
N SER A 128 6.56 0.76 3.67
CA SER A 128 5.27 0.81 4.36
C SER A 128 4.12 0.93 3.36
N ARG A 129 2.92 0.60 3.81
CA ARG A 129 1.68 1.04 3.15
C ARG A 129 1.53 2.56 3.35
N LEU A 130 0.72 3.19 2.50
CA LEU A 130 0.29 4.57 2.71
C LEU A 130 -0.56 4.65 3.99
N THR A 131 -0.43 5.77 4.70
CA THR A 131 -1.26 6.07 5.86
C THR A 131 -2.72 6.22 5.40
N PRO A 132 -3.66 5.47 5.99
CA PRO A 132 -5.05 5.52 5.55
C PRO A 132 -5.70 6.83 5.96
N ASP A 133 -6.26 7.54 4.99
CA ASP A 133 -7.10 8.72 5.22
C ASP A 133 -8.46 8.29 5.81
N SER A 134 -8.92 9.04 6.82
CA SER A 134 -10.14 8.72 7.57
C SER A 134 -11.43 8.88 6.72
N GLU A 135 -11.49 9.87 5.83
CA GLU A 135 -12.62 10.02 4.92
C GLU A 135 -12.62 8.90 3.87
N VAL A 136 -11.45 8.54 3.33
CA VAL A 136 -11.31 7.44 2.36
C VAL A 136 -11.75 6.11 2.99
N VAL A 137 -11.33 5.81 4.23
CA VAL A 137 -11.76 4.60 4.94
C VAL A 137 -13.27 4.59 5.18
N TYR A 138 -13.86 5.72 5.58
CA TYR A 138 -15.32 5.86 5.71
C TYR A 138 -16.02 5.59 4.37
N ALA A 139 -15.57 6.24 3.30
CA ALA A 139 -16.15 6.12 1.97
C ALA A 139 -16.10 4.68 1.45
N PHE A 140 -14.97 3.97 1.66
CA PHE A 140 -14.84 2.56 1.29
C PHE A 140 -15.81 1.68 2.07
N ALA A 141 -15.95 1.89 3.39
CA ALA A 141 -16.92 1.15 4.18
C ALA A 141 -18.35 1.37 3.70
N LYS A 142 -18.73 2.63 3.38
CA LYS A 142 -20.04 2.95 2.82
C LYS A 142 -20.30 2.29 1.47
N ALA A 143 -19.29 2.24 0.61
CA ALA A 143 -19.38 1.53 -0.66
C ALA A 143 -19.55 0.00 -0.51
N GLN A 144 -19.25 -0.59 0.66
CA GLN A 144 -19.52 -2.00 0.95
C GLN A 144 -20.94 -2.23 1.50
N GLU A 145 -21.52 -1.25 2.18
CA GLU A 145 -22.87 -1.33 2.75
C GLU A 145 -23.97 -1.24 1.68
N GLY A 146 -23.71 -0.51 0.59
CA GLY A 146 -24.70 -0.35 -0.49
C GLY A 146 -24.23 0.54 -1.63
N GLU A 147 -25.07 0.65 -2.64
CA GLU A 147 -24.81 1.49 -3.81
C GLU A 147 -24.78 2.97 -3.43
N LEU A 148 -23.74 3.69 -3.86
CA LEU A 148 -23.58 5.10 -3.55
C LEU A 148 -24.53 5.97 -4.41
N ASN A 149 -24.92 7.10 -3.85
CA ASN A 149 -25.63 8.14 -4.60
C ASN A 149 -24.72 8.78 -5.68
N GLY A 150 -25.29 9.65 -6.51
CA GLY A 150 -24.55 10.31 -7.60
C GLY A 150 -23.31 11.08 -7.14
N GLU A 151 -23.39 11.73 -5.97
CA GLU A 151 -22.29 12.48 -5.37
C GLU A 151 -21.16 11.58 -4.90
N GLY A 152 -21.47 10.49 -4.17
CA GLY A 152 -20.48 9.52 -3.73
C GLY A 152 -19.78 8.83 -4.91
N LYS A 153 -20.52 8.51 -5.98
CA LYS A 153 -19.93 7.98 -7.23
C LYS A 153 -19.02 9.01 -7.91
N LYS A 154 -19.41 10.29 -7.94
CA LYS A 154 -18.58 11.37 -8.48
C LYS A 154 -17.30 11.55 -7.65
N TRP A 155 -17.42 11.51 -6.34
CA TRP A 155 -16.31 11.58 -5.39
C TRP A 155 -15.30 10.44 -5.63
N PHE A 156 -15.77 9.19 -5.72
CA PHE A 156 -14.90 8.04 -6.01
C PHE A 156 -14.24 8.11 -7.39
N LYS A 157 -14.91 8.65 -8.41
CA LYS A 157 -14.30 8.85 -9.74
C LYS A 157 -13.18 9.88 -9.70
N GLN A 158 -13.32 10.94 -8.91
CA GLN A 158 -12.27 11.94 -8.72
C GLN A 158 -11.10 11.35 -7.93
N LEU A 159 -11.38 10.67 -6.80
CA LEU A 159 -10.36 9.96 -6.03
C LEU A 159 -9.60 8.98 -6.92
N ALA A 160 -10.30 8.10 -7.65
CA ALA A 160 -9.68 7.16 -8.57
C ALA A 160 -8.81 7.83 -9.64
N ARG A 161 -9.14 9.06 -10.06
CA ARG A 161 -8.32 9.80 -11.02
C ARG A 161 -7.00 10.27 -10.39
N HIS A 162 -7.05 10.81 -9.18
CA HIS A 162 -5.89 11.23 -8.41
C HIS A 162 -4.95 10.03 -8.16
N GLU A 163 -5.47 9.07 -7.41
CA GLU A 163 -4.76 7.87 -6.93
C GLU A 163 -4.12 7.04 -8.05
N LEU A 164 -4.83 6.83 -9.16
CA LEU A 164 -4.29 6.02 -10.26
C LEU A 164 -3.28 6.77 -11.13
N VAL A 165 -3.29 8.11 -11.13
CA VAL A 165 -2.23 8.90 -11.77
C VAL A 165 -1.00 8.94 -10.86
N GLU A 166 -1.17 9.15 -9.55
CA GLU A 166 -0.10 9.06 -8.55
C GLU A 166 0.63 7.71 -8.68
N LYS A 167 -0.12 6.60 -8.58
CA LYS A 167 0.45 5.25 -8.72
C LYS A 167 1.23 5.07 -10.02
N ARG A 168 0.73 5.60 -11.15
CA ARG A 168 1.42 5.50 -12.44
C ARG A 168 2.74 6.29 -12.43
N LEU A 169 2.77 7.45 -11.79
CA LEU A 169 3.99 8.25 -11.65
C LEU A 169 5.02 7.52 -10.77
N MET A 170 4.57 6.92 -9.66
CA MET A 170 5.43 6.09 -8.80
C MET A 170 5.99 4.87 -9.55
N ASP A 171 5.14 4.15 -10.29
CA ASP A 171 5.53 2.95 -11.07
C ASP A 171 6.51 3.25 -12.20
N SER A 172 6.58 4.50 -12.66
CA SER A 172 7.55 4.91 -13.68
C SER A 172 8.99 4.93 -13.16
N GLY A 173 9.19 4.91 -11.84
CA GLY A 173 10.49 5.06 -11.18
C GLY A 173 11.09 6.47 -11.27
N LYS A 174 10.39 7.43 -11.91
CA LYS A 174 10.85 8.82 -12.05
C LYS A 174 10.44 9.72 -10.89
N HIS A 175 9.37 9.36 -10.18
CA HIS A 175 8.81 10.15 -9.08
C HIS A 175 8.64 9.25 -7.86
N SER A 176 9.10 9.71 -6.71
CA SER A 176 8.72 9.15 -5.41
C SER A 176 7.35 9.68 -4.99
N TYR A 177 6.69 9.02 -4.03
CA TYR A 177 5.40 9.47 -3.48
C TYR A 177 5.42 10.96 -3.12
N ARG A 178 6.35 11.33 -2.22
CA ARG A 178 6.77 12.70 -1.92
C ARG A 178 8.19 12.91 -2.42
N HIS A 179 8.52 14.09 -2.91
CA HIS A 179 9.89 14.38 -3.33
C HIS A 179 10.80 14.55 -2.10
N PRO A 180 11.97 13.88 -1.99
CA PRO A 180 12.84 14.03 -0.82
C PRO A 180 13.23 15.49 -0.55
N ASN A 181 13.63 16.21 -1.59
CA ASN A 181 14.03 17.62 -1.47
C ASN A 181 12.89 18.60 -1.12
N SER A 182 11.63 18.16 -0.99
CA SER A 182 10.55 19.03 -0.50
C SER A 182 10.42 19.03 1.01
N TRP A 183 11.29 18.33 1.73
CA TRP A 183 11.37 18.42 3.18
C TRP A 183 11.97 19.77 3.63
N ASP A 184 11.23 20.53 4.43
CA ASP A 184 11.65 21.84 4.95
C ASP A 184 12.30 21.80 6.34
N GLY A 185 12.48 20.60 6.90
CA GLY A 185 12.91 20.41 8.30
C GLY A 185 11.78 19.97 9.22
N THR A 186 10.52 20.20 8.84
CA THR A 186 9.33 19.89 9.63
C THR A 186 8.29 19.06 8.88
N LYS A 187 8.14 19.30 7.58
CA LYS A 187 7.17 18.62 6.72
C LYS A 187 7.63 18.59 5.28
N PHE A 188 6.94 17.80 4.46
CA PHE A 188 7.05 17.88 3.01
C PHE A 188 6.16 19.01 2.51
N THR A 189 6.70 19.94 1.72
CA THR A 189 6.01 21.13 1.22
C THR A 189 5.29 20.89 -0.11
N GLY A 190 5.64 19.81 -0.82
CA GLY A 190 5.23 19.57 -2.20
C GLY A 190 6.03 20.37 -3.23
N ASP A 191 7.07 21.10 -2.81
CA ASP A 191 7.99 21.81 -3.72
C ASP A 191 9.46 21.44 -3.42
N PRO A 192 10.16 20.74 -4.35
CA PRO A 192 9.66 20.26 -5.64
C PRO A 192 8.60 19.14 -5.50
N PRO A 193 7.75 18.93 -6.53
CA PRO A 193 6.61 18.02 -6.42
C PRO A 193 7.00 16.55 -6.50
N GLY A 194 6.36 15.73 -5.66
CA GLY A 194 6.34 14.28 -5.76
C GLY A 194 5.25 13.77 -6.70
N ALA A 195 5.07 12.45 -6.75
CA ALA A 195 3.99 11.82 -7.50
C ALA A 195 2.61 12.26 -7.00
N HIS A 196 2.46 12.46 -5.69
CA HIS A 196 1.22 12.93 -5.06
C HIS A 196 0.85 14.34 -5.54
N ASP A 197 1.82 15.25 -5.53
CA ASP A 197 1.62 16.66 -5.91
C ASP A 197 1.41 16.84 -7.42
N LEU A 198 1.94 15.93 -8.24
CA LEU A 198 1.77 15.94 -9.71
C LEU A 198 0.45 15.30 -10.18
N ALA A 199 -0.24 14.55 -9.31
CA ALA A 199 -1.52 13.96 -9.65
C ALA A 199 -2.63 15.03 -9.72
N PRO A 200 -3.69 14.83 -10.51
CA PRO A 200 -4.82 15.76 -10.53
C PRO A 200 -5.47 15.84 -9.15
N ASP A 201 -6.06 16.99 -8.79
CA ASP A 201 -6.67 17.20 -7.46
C ASP A 201 -7.56 16.03 -7.00
N GLN A 202 -7.27 15.55 -5.79
CA GLN A 202 -8.15 14.67 -5.04
C GLN A 202 -9.42 15.41 -4.60
N PRO A 203 -10.48 14.70 -4.18
CA PRO A 203 -11.61 15.34 -3.54
C PRO A 203 -11.16 16.16 -2.32
N ALA A 204 -11.82 17.29 -2.06
CA ALA A 204 -11.55 18.05 -0.84
C ALA A 204 -11.96 17.21 0.38
N PHE A 205 -11.15 17.28 1.44
CA PHE A 205 -11.47 16.58 2.69
C PHE A 205 -12.81 17.09 3.26
N GLY A 206 -13.61 16.19 3.82
CA GLY A 206 -14.91 16.54 4.40
C GLY A 206 -16.07 16.54 3.40
N THR A 207 -15.82 16.23 2.12
CA THR A 207 -16.83 16.35 1.06
C THR A 207 -17.51 15.04 0.64
N PHE A 208 -17.09 13.90 1.18
CA PHE A 208 -17.79 12.65 0.94
C PHE A 208 -19.16 12.69 1.64
N PRO A 209 -20.27 12.35 0.93
CA PRO A 209 -21.61 12.47 1.49
C PRO A 209 -21.78 11.76 2.85
N GLY A 210 -22.18 12.54 3.86
CA GLY A 210 -22.44 12.05 5.20
C GLY A 210 -21.19 11.88 6.08
N TYR A 211 -19.99 12.23 5.61
CA TYR A 211 -18.78 12.00 6.40
C TYR A 211 -18.71 12.90 7.65
N GLU A 212 -18.83 14.22 7.51
CA GLU A 212 -18.70 15.15 8.64
C GLU A 212 -19.76 14.95 9.74
N GLU A 213 -20.95 14.50 9.36
CA GLU A 213 -22.05 14.21 10.27
C GLU A 213 -21.83 12.90 11.03
N ASN A 214 -21.18 11.92 10.40
CA ASN A 214 -21.10 10.55 10.91
C ASN A 214 -19.71 10.11 11.38
N VAL A 215 -18.64 10.87 11.10
CA VAL A 215 -17.24 10.48 11.37
C VAL A 215 -17.02 10.02 12.81
N ALA A 216 -17.48 10.79 13.79
CA ALA A 216 -17.33 10.47 15.21
C ALA A 216 -18.01 9.14 15.57
N LYS A 217 -19.27 8.96 15.15
CA LYS A 217 -20.02 7.72 15.37
C LYS A 217 -19.37 6.54 14.65
N PHE A 218 -18.93 6.74 13.40
CA PHE A 218 -18.32 5.68 12.61
C PHE A 218 -17.05 5.16 13.25
N TYR A 219 -16.21 6.05 13.80
CA TYR A 219 -14.96 5.68 14.49
C TYR A 219 -15.11 5.37 15.98
N ASN A 220 -16.33 5.41 16.53
CA ASN A 220 -16.60 5.21 17.95
C ASN A 220 -15.80 6.19 18.84
N LEU A 221 -15.79 7.45 18.43
CA LEU A 221 -15.15 8.57 19.12
C LEU A 221 -16.20 9.62 19.47
N LYS A 222 -15.95 10.46 20.49
CA LYS A 222 -16.73 11.70 20.66
C LYS A 222 -16.23 12.74 19.66
N ARG A 223 -17.10 13.67 19.25
CA ARG A 223 -16.73 14.72 18.28
C ARG A 223 -15.54 15.57 18.75
N GLY A 224 -15.47 15.87 20.05
CA GLY A 224 -14.36 16.59 20.65
C GLY A 224 -13.07 15.78 20.78
N GLU A 225 -13.10 14.48 20.51
CA GLU A 225 -11.94 13.58 20.64
C GLU A 225 -11.28 13.28 19.29
N LEU A 226 -11.85 13.71 18.15
CA LEU A 226 -11.36 13.31 16.82
C LEU A 226 -9.91 13.73 16.59
N TYR A 227 -9.57 14.95 17.00
CA TYR A 227 -8.29 15.60 16.74
C TYR A 227 -7.47 15.80 18.02
N ASP A 228 -7.79 15.02 19.05
CA ASP A 228 -6.99 14.87 20.27
C ASP A 228 -5.83 13.89 20.07
#